data_AF-A0A1I4IK27-F1
#
_entry.id   AF-A0A1I4IK27-F1
#
_cell.length_a   1.000
_cell.length_b   1.000
_cell.length_c   1.000
_cell.angle_alpha   90.00
_cell.angle_beta   90.00
_cell.angle_gamma   90.00
#
_symmetry.space_group_name_H-M   'P 1'
#
loop_
_entity.id
_entity.type
_entity.pdbx_description
1 polymer ?
#
loop_
_entity_poly.entity_id
_entity_poly.type
_entity_poly.pdbx_seq_one_letter_code
_entity_poly.pdbx_strand_id
1 'polypeptide(L)'
;MITPEFLDEIEAFATAKKRRISAIFQGEQAAPMVGEGLTFKDYRPYAPGDDTRLIDWRVYARTDDLFIKQYEAERNLTVHVLLDESASMAFGEGETNKYDYAAKLGLGFSYLTAAEGNDFRFAVFGESAERLDGGRSNRGAILELVELLNERTPTAQTDFVTSFEEYAATIHTKSLVLVASDCLTDPAVFGEALDALATHHLVVAGVLTPDEWNPSAAGDTRFEDVESPQQLRTYFGSRLRNRYRERLSAHVTAVADECQDRGAVYVPIDTGDEFFDSFTRVWTD
;
A
#
# COMPACT_ATOMS: atom_id res chain seq x y z
N MET A 1 1.74 16.10 9.91
CA MET A 1 1.67 16.95 8.72
C MET A 1 2.78 16.53 7.77
N ILE A 2 2.40 16.19 6.54
CA ILE A 2 3.31 15.78 5.47
C ILE A 2 3.85 17.05 4.80
N THR A 3 5.17 17.24 4.86
CA THR A 3 5.78 18.45 4.28
C THR A 3 6.17 18.22 2.81
N PRO A 4 6.27 19.27 1.99
CA PRO A 4 6.73 19.13 0.60
C PRO A 4 8.13 18.52 0.47
N GLU A 5 9.02 18.76 1.46
CA GLU A 5 10.37 18.19 1.50
C GLU A 5 10.37 16.67 1.49
N PHE A 6 9.32 16.03 2.02
CA PHE A 6 9.14 14.59 1.99
C PHE A 6 9.20 14.01 0.56
N LEU A 7 8.66 14.72 -0.44
CA LEU A 7 8.71 14.26 -1.83
C LEU A 7 10.13 14.31 -2.39
N ASP A 8 10.93 15.30 -1.98
CA ASP A 8 12.33 15.39 -2.36
C ASP A 8 13.16 14.29 -1.68
N GLU A 9 12.82 13.92 -0.44
CA GLU A 9 13.41 12.78 0.25
C GLU A 9 13.08 11.45 -0.45
N ILE A 10 11.82 11.24 -0.87
CA ILE A 10 11.44 10.06 -1.68
C ILE A 10 12.21 10.05 -3.01
N GLU A 11 12.34 11.19 -3.70
CA GLU A 11 13.07 11.30 -4.95
C GLU A 11 14.55 10.92 -4.77
N ALA A 12 15.17 11.40 -3.69
CA ALA A 12 16.54 11.08 -3.32
C ALA A 12 16.69 9.58 -3.00
N PHE A 13 15.77 9.01 -2.22
CA PHE A 13 15.73 7.59 -1.89
C PHE A 13 15.59 6.72 -3.15
N ALA A 14 14.63 7.04 -4.02
CA ALA A 14 14.39 6.35 -5.28
C ALA A 14 15.64 6.35 -6.16
N THR A 15 16.31 7.51 -6.26
CA THR A 15 17.53 7.66 -7.04
C THR A 15 18.69 6.88 -6.44
N ALA A 16 18.87 6.89 -5.11
CA ALA A 16 19.90 6.14 -4.41
C ALA A 16 19.70 4.62 -4.54
N LYS A 17 18.44 4.15 -4.55
CA LYS A 17 18.08 2.73 -4.63
C LYS A 17 17.71 2.23 -6.03
N LYS A 18 17.83 3.05 -7.09
CA LYS A 18 17.59 2.69 -8.51
C LYS A 18 18.25 1.38 -8.97
N ARG A 19 19.37 0.97 -8.34
CA ARG A 19 20.07 -0.30 -8.63
C ARG A 19 19.51 -1.55 -7.92
N ARG A 20 18.79 -1.39 -6.80
CA ARG A 20 18.16 -2.51 -6.07
C ARG A 20 16.68 -2.64 -6.38
N ILE A 21 15.96 -1.54 -6.51
CA ILE A 21 14.49 -1.56 -6.74
C ILE A 21 14.15 -2.10 -8.14
N SER A 22 14.91 -1.74 -9.18
CA SER A 22 14.73 -2.26 -10.54
C SER A 22 14.99 -3.76 -10.68
N ALA A 23 15.79 -4.35 -9.78
CA ALA A 23 16.02 -5.80 -9.73
C ALA A 23 14.88 -6.54 -9.02
N ILE A 24 14.19 -5.89 -8.07
CA ILE A 24 13.10 -6.49 -7.28
C ILE A 24 11.81 -6.56 -8.10
N PHE A 25 11.50 -5.52 -8.90
CA PHE A 25 10.43 -5.55 -9.91
C PHE A 25 10.70 -6.51 -11.10
N GLN A 26 11.92 -7.03 -11.23
CA GLN A 26 12.30 -7.95 -12.31
C GLN A 26 12.60 -9.38 -11.83
N GLY A 27 12.85 -9.60 -10.54
CA GLY A 27 13.50 -10.83 -10.04
C GLY A 27 12.74 -11.67 -9.03
N GLU A 28 11.93 -11.08 -8.13
CA GLU A 28 11.36 -11.84 -7.01
C GLU A 28 9.82 -11.93 -6.99
N GLN A 29 9.13 -11.20 -7.86
CA GLN A 29 7.75 -11.48 -8.24
C GLN A 29 7.77 -12.31 -9.54
N ALA A 30 8.09 -13.60 -9.45
CA ALA A 30 7.99 -14.55 -10.56
C ALA A 30 6.53 -14.95 -10.89
N ALA A 31 5.56 -14.08 -10.58
CA ALA A 31 4.27 -14.09 -11.23
C ALA A 31 4.26 -12.95 -12.26
N PRO A 32 4.18 -13.22 -13.57
CA PRO A 32 4.11 -12.17 -14.57
C PRO A 32 2.77 -11.44 -14.40
N MET A 33 2.76 -10.34 -13.64
CA MET A 33 1.63 -9.42 -13.57
C MET A 33 1.69 -8.53 -14.81
N VAL A 34 1.15 -9.09 -15.89
CA VAL A 34 1.04 -8.47 -17.20
C VAL A 34 -0.35 -7.88 -17.31
N GLY A 35 -0.45 -6.60 -17.65
CA GLY A 35 -1.72 -6.01 -18.09
C GLY A 35 -2.16 -6.68 -19.39
N GLU A 36 -3.47 -6.76 -19.61
CA GLU A 36 -4.02 -7.32 -20.84
C GLU A 36 -3.75 -6.38 -22.02
N GLY A 37 -2.59 -6.49 -22.65
CA GLY A 37 -2.23 -5.68 -23.81
C GLY A 37 -0.86 -6.03 -24.39
N LEU A 38 -0.79 -6.13 -25.73
CA LEU A 38 0.46 -6.24 -26.47
C LEU A 38 0.71 -4.91 -27.18
N THR A 39 1.69 -4.14 -26.73
CA THR A 39 2.09 -2.86 -27.34
C THR A 39 3.17 -3.13 -28.39
N PHE A 40 3.02 -2.55 -29.58
CA PHE A 40 4.05 -2.65 -30.62
C PHE A 40 5.36 -2.03 -30.12
N LYS A 41 6.43 -2.82 -30.09
CA LYS A 41 7.76 -2.40 -29.61
C LYS A 41 8.65 -1.97 -30.76
N ASP A 42 8.92 -2.90 -31.68
CA ASP A 42 9.80 -2.69 -32.84
C ASP A 42 9.59 -3.80 -33.87
N TYR A 43 10.27 -3.70 -35.01
CA TYR A 43 10.43 -4.78 -35.98
C TYR A 43 11.73 -5.54 -35.73
N ARG A 44 11.73 -6.86 -35.95
CA ARG A 44 13.00 -7.60 -36.18
C ARG A 44 12.96 -8.42 -37.45
N PRO A 45 14.12 -8.68 -38.06
CA PRO A 45 14.21 -9.63 -39.17
C PRO A 45 13.61 -10.98 -38.78
N TYR A 46 12.80 -11.53 -39.69
CA TYR A 46 12.25 -12.87 -39.58
C TYR A 46 13.38 -13.91 -39.58
N ALA A 47 13.29 -14.88 -38.67
CA ALA A 47 14.14 -16.06 -38.62
C ALA A 47 13.29 -17.33 -38.81
N PRO A 48 13.85 -18.39 -39.43
CA PRO A 48 13.18 -19.68 -39.52
C PRO A 48 12.78 -20.20 -38.13
N GLY A 49 11.49 -20.44 -37.94
CA GLY A 49 10.90 -20.86 -36.65
C GLY A 49 10.01 -19.80 -36.01
N ASP A 50 10.03 -18.55 -36.49
CA ASP A 50 9.13 -17.50 -36.05
C ASP A 50 7.69 -17.71 -36.54
N ASP A 51 6.70 -17.29 -35.75
CA ASP A 51 5.30 -17.35 -36.16
C ASP A 51 5.04 -16.39 -37.32
N THR A 52 4.78 -16.95 -38.50
CA THR A 52 4.46 -16.22 -39.73
C THR A 52 3.24 -15.29 -39.61
N ARG A 53 2.36 -15.49 -38.62
CA ARG A 53 1.24 -14.57 -38.34
C ARG A 53 1.69 -13.19 -37.87
N LEU A 54 2.90 -13.09 -37.31
CA LEU A 54 3.47 -11.84 -36.81
C LEU A 54 4.21 -11.05 -37.89
N ILE A 55 4.31 -11.57 -39.12
CA ILE A 55 4.95 -10.88 -40.25
C ILE A 55 4.15 -9.62 -40.62
N ASP A 56 4.85 -8.49 -40.76
CA ASP A 56 4.25 -7.28 -41.30
C ASP A 56 4.35 -7.25 -42.82
N TRP A 57 3.27 -7.66 -43.48
CA TRP A 57 3.16 -7.65 -44.94
C TRP A 57 3.25 -6.25 -45.57
N ARG A 58 2.98 -5.17 -44.82
CA ARG A 58 3.14 -3.79 -45.32
C ARG A 58 4.61 -3.36 -45.35
N VAL A 59 5.40 -3.77 -44.35
CA VAL A 59 6.85 -3.54 -44.34
C VAL A 59 7.49 -4.34 -45.48
N TYR A 60 7.10 -5.60 -45.64
CA TYR A 60 7.57 -6.44 -46.75
C TYR A 60 7.29 -5.79 -48.11
N ALA A 61 6.07 -5.29 -48.34
CA ALA A 61 5.71 -4.64 -49.60
C ALA A 61 6.52 -3.38 -49.95
N ARG A 62 7.21 -2.77 -48.97
CA ARG A 62 8.04 -1.56 -49.17
C ARG A 62 9.52 -1.84 -49.23
N THR A 63 9.98 -2.89 -48.57
CA THR A 63 11.41 -3.16 -48.34
C THR A 63 11.89 -4.45 -49.02
N ASP A 64 10.96 -5.31 -49.43
CA ASP A 64 11.22 -6.69 -49.90
C ASP A 64 11.94 -7.58 -48.87
N ASP A 65 11.97 -7.13 -47.61
CA ASP A 65 12.57 -7.82 -46.47
C ASP A 65 11.48 -8.30 -45.48
N LEU A 66 11.65 -9.51 -44.94
CA LEU A 66 10.72 -10.09 -43.98
C LEU A 66 11.03 -9.61 -42.56
N PHE A 67 10.09 -8.86 -41.99
CA PHE A 67 10.12 -8.41 -40.60
C PHE A 67 8.91 -8.94 -39.83
N ILE A 68 9.14 -9.35 -38.57
CA ILE A 68 8.07 -9.65 -37.63
C ILE A 68 7.87 -8.47 -36.66
N LYS A 69 6.62 -8.23 -36.28
CA LYS A 69 6.27 -7.28 -35.22
C LYS A 69 6.68 -7.88 -33.88
N GLN A 70 7.55 -7.19 -33.15
CA GLN A 70 7.72 -7.46 -31.74
C GLN A 70 6.68 -6.68 -30.95
N TYR A 71 6.01 -7.39 -30.07
CA TYR A 71 5.11 -6.81 -29.10
C TYR A 71 5.74 -6.94 -27.71
N GLU A 72 5.66 -5.88 -26.93
CA GLU A 72 5.96 -5.90 -25.50
C GLU A 72 4.65 -6.03 -24.74
N ALA A 73 4.66 -6.84 -23.68
CA ALA A 73 3.55 -6.87 -22.73
C ALA A 73 3.40 -5.49 -22.12
N GLU A 74 2.20 -4.92 -22.23
CA GLU A 74 1.87 -3.67 -21.56
C GLU A 74 1.82 -3.93 -20.05
N ARG A 75 2.82 -3.44 -19.32
CA ARG A 75 2.88 -3.52 -17.87
C ARG A 75 2.18 -2.29 -17.30
N ASN A 76 0.85 -2.24 -17.36
CA ASN A 76 0.09 -1.22 -16.64
C ASN A 76 -0.25 -1.79 -15.25
N LEU A 77 0.76 -1.90 -14.39
CA LEU A 77 0.50 -2.20 -12.99
C LEU A 77 -0.20 -0.98 -12.40
N THR A 78 -1.42 -1.15 -11.89
CA THR A 78 -2.05 -0.11 -11.09
C THR A 78 -1.80 -0.40 -9.61
N VAL A 79 -1.28 0.58 -8.89
CA VAL A 79 -1.14 0.51 -7.43
C VAL A 79 -2.32 1.23 -6.79
N HIS A 80 -3.07 0.52 -5.96
CA HIS A 80 -4.15 1.09 -5.16
C HIS A 80 -3.67 1.25 -3.72
N VAL A 81 -3.85 2.44 -3.15
CA VAL A 81 -3.61 2.70 -1.74
C VAL A 81 -4.95 2.87 -1.05
N LEU A 82 -5.14 2.12 0.03
CA LEU A 82 -6.24 2.20 0.97
C LEU A 82 -5.69 2.64 2.33
N LEU A 83 -5.92 3.90 2.69
CA LEU A 83 -5.47 4.50 3.94
C LEU A 83 -6.61 4.54 4.95
N ASP A 84 -6.39 3.98 6.14
CA ASP A 84 -7.37 4.01 7.22
C ASP A 84 -7.50 5.43 7.83
N GLU A 85 -8.73 5.93 7.90
CA GLU A 85 -9.12 7.23 8.46
C GLU A 85 -9.94 7.08 9.77
N SER A 86 -9.86 5.90 10.42
CA SER A 86 -10.42 5.69 11.76
C SER A 86 -9.89 6.68 12.78
N ALA A 87 -10.70 6.94 13.81
CA ALA A 87 -10.28 7.76 14.95
C ALA A 87 -9.00 7.23 15.63
N SER A 88 -8.76 5.91 15.65
CA SER A 88 -7.55 5.32 16.22
C SER A 88 -6.27 5.73 15.46
N MET A 89 -6.36 6.00 14.16
CA MET A 89 -5.24 6.44 13.32
C MET A 89 -4.78 7.87 13.65
N ALA A 90 -5.58 8.66 14.36
CA ALA A 90 -5.15 9.98 14.86
C ALA A 90 -4.15 9.89 16.03
N PHE A 91 -3.89 8.70 16.58
CA PHE A 91 -3.00 8.52 17.72
C PHE A 91 -1.51 8.75 17.38
N GLY A 92 -0.77 9.29 18.34
CA GLY A 92 0.64 9.70 18.20
C GLY A 92 0.79 11.19 17.87
N GLU A 93 1.98 11.74 18.13
CA GLU A 93 2.31 13.15 17.92
C GLU A 93 3.49 13.32 16.95
N GLY A 94 3.47 14.42 16.19
CA GLY A 94 4.56 14.78 15.28
C GLY A 94 4.87 13.67 14.27
N GLU A 95 6.14 13.29 14.16
CA GLU A 95 6.61 12.26 13.23
C GLU A 95 6.10 10.84 13.56
N THR A 96 5.61 10.61 14.78
CA THR A 96 5.11 9.31 15.22
C THR A 96 3.60 9.13 15.05
N ASN A 97 2.90 10.15 14.53
CA ASN A 97 1.46 10.06 14.28
C ASN A 97 1.14 8.98 13.25
N LYS A 98 0.23 8.04 13.58
CA LYS A 98 -0.06 6.87 12.72
C LYS A 98 -0.58 7.27 11.35
N TYR A 99 -1.56 8.17 11.29
CA TYR A 99 -2.16 8.61 10.04
C TYR A 99 -1.14 9.28 9.13
N ASP A 100 -0.35 10.23 9.65
CA ASP A 100 0.70 10.89 8.87
C ASP A 100 1.73 9.88 8.33
N TYR A 101 2.14 8.92 9.17
CA TYR A 101 3.11 7.90 8.79
C TYR A 101 2.55 6.96 7.70
N ALA A 102 1.32 6.49 7.87
CA ALA A 102 0.60 5.65 6.91
C ALA A 102 0.36 6.38 5.58
N ALA A 103 -0.02 7.66 5.64
CA ALA A 103 -0.17 8.51 4.48
C ALA A 103 1.15 8.70 3.72
N LYS A 104 2.27 8.91 4.44
CA LYS A 104 3.62 8.95 3.85
C LYS A 104 3.97 7.63 3.15
N LEU A 105 3.64 6.47 3.72
CA LEU A 105 3.82 5.17 3.05
C LEU A 105 3.04 5.14 1.71
N GLY A 106 1.75 5.46 1.74
CA GLY A 106 0.90 5.49 0.55
C GLY A 106 1.39 6.48 -0.53
N LEU A 107 1.85 7.67 -0.12
CA LEU A 107 2.40 8.67 -1.01
C LEU A 107 3.71 8.21 -1.64
N GLY A 108 4.56 7.53 -0.87
CA GLY A 108 5.79 6.91 -1.38
C GLY A 108 5.50 5.85 -2.45
N PHE A 109 4.51 4.98 -2.20
CA PHE A 109 4.05 4.00 -3.19
C PHE A 109 3.55 4.70 -4.47
N SER A 110 2.71 5.71 -4.31
CA SER A 110 2.13 6.48 -5.41
C SER A 110 3.21 7.21 -6.22
N TYR A 111 4.21 7.79 -5.55
CA TYR A 111 5.33 8.48 -6.18
C TYR A 111 6.20 7.54 -7.00
N LEU A 112 6.63 6.42 -6.42
CA LEU A 112 7.46 5.45 -7.13
C LEU A 112 6.72 4.85 -8.32
N THR A 113 5.44 4.54 -8.15
CA THR A 113 4.58 4.02 -9.22
C THR A 113 4.50 5.02 -10.39
N ALA A 114 4.19 6.28 -10.11
CA ALA A 114 4.14 7.32 -11.14
C ALA A 114 5.52 7.57 -11.80
N ALA A 115 6.61 7.47 -11.04
CA ALA A 115 7.97 7.65 -11.56
C ALA A 115 8.37 6.54 -12.55
N GLU A 116 7.78 5.35 -12.44
CA GLU A 116 7.94 4.24 -13.40
C GLU A 116 6.97 4.31 -14.59
N GLY A 117 6.09 5.31 -14.63
CA GLY A 117 5.07 5.47 -15.67
C GLY A 117 3.84 4.59 -15.48
N ASN A 118 3.69 4.00 -14.29
CA ASN A 118 2.53 3.20 -13.90
C ASN A 118 1.43 4.08 -13.28
N ASP A 119 0.21 3.52 -13.19
CA ASP A 119 -0.93 4.22 -12.62
C ASP A 119 -1.05 3.97 -11.11
N PHE A 120 -1.47 5.00 -10.36
CA PHE A 120 -1.87 4.83 -8.96
C PHE A 120 -3.28 5.34 -8.71
N ARG A 121 -3.96 4.77 -7.72
CA ARG A 121 -5.21 5.25 -7.15
C ARG A 121 -5.05 5.35 -5.64
N PHE A 122 -5.60 6.39 -5.04
CA PHE A 122 -5.44 6.66 -3.62
C PHE A 122 -6.82 6.91 -3.01
N ALA A 123 -7.18 6.09 -2.05
CA ALA A 123 -8.40 6.24 -1.29
C ALA A 123 -8.12 6.20 0.21
N VAL A 124 -8.98 6.89 0.95
CA VAL A 124 -9.12 6.73 2.39
C VAL A 124 -10.35 5.87 2.68
N PHE A 125 -10.37 5.19 3.81
CA PHE A 125 -11.53 4.41 4.23
C PHE A 125 -11.82 4.56 5.72
N GLY A 126 -13.09 4.43 6.05
CA GLY A 126 -13.63 4.30 7.40
C GLY A 126 -14.89 3.45 7.31
N GLU A 127 -16.07 4.06 7.41
CA GLU A 127 -17.35 3.38 7.17
C GLU A 127 -17.56 3.02 5.68
N SER A 128 -16.93 3.78 4.79
CA SER A 128 -16.93 3.57 3.34
C SER A 128 -15.59 4.03 2.75
N ALA A 129 -15.27 3.61 1.53
CA ALA A 129 -14.06 4.07 0.83
C ALA A 129 -14.31 5.33 -0.01
N GLU A 130 -13.45 6.34 0.13
CA GLU A 130 -13.46 7.59 -0.64
C GLU A 130 -12.18 7.72 -1.46
N ARG A 131 -12.30 7.85 -2.79
CA ARG A 131 -11.15 8.18 -3.64
C ARG A 131 -10.76 9.65 -3.50
N LEU A 132 -9.50 9.88 -3.14
CA LEU A 132 -8.90 11.21 -3.09
C LEU A 132 -8.21 11.60 -4.40
N ASP A 133 -7.79 10.63 -5.21
CA ASP A 133 -7.09 10.90 -6.47
C ASP A 133 -8.04 11.33 -7.61
N GLY A 134 -7.55 12.22 -8.47
CA GLY A 134 -8.25 12.66 -9.69
C GLY A 134 -8.09 11.73 -10.90
N GLY A 135 -7.59 10.50 -10.73
CA GLY A 135 -7.31 9.53 -11.80
C GLY A 135 -6.03 9.82 -12.61
N ARG A 136 -5.25 10.83 -12.21
CA ARG A 136 -3.96 11.19 -12.82
C ARG A 136 -2.81 10.61 -12.01
N SER A 137 -1.83 10.04 -12.68
CA SER A 137 -0.67 9.40 -12.05
C SER A 137 0.62 10.18 -12.34
N ASN A 138 0.72 11.40 -11.84
CA ASN A 138 1.89 12.27 -12.06
C ASN A 138 2.25 13.08 -10.80
N ARG A 139 3.41 13.74 -10.83
CA ARG A 139 3.91 14.55 -9.69
C ARG A 139 2.91 15.61 -9.21
N GLY A 140 2.14 16.21 -10.12
CA GLY A 140 1.11 17.19 -9.76
C GLY A 140 -0.04 16.56 -8.95
N ALA A 141 -0.50 15.38 -9.34
CA ALA A 141 -1.53 14.65 -8.60
C ALA A 141 -1.04 14.22 -7.19
N ILE A 142 0.24 13.91 -7.04
CA ILE A 142 0.83 13.57 -5.74
C ILE A 142 0.89 14.80 -4.83
N LEU A 143 1.24 15.98 -5.37
CA LEU A 143 1.21 17.23 -4.61
C LEU A 143 -0.22 17.58 -4.14
N GLU A 144 -1.21 17.39 -5.01
CA GLU A 144 -2.63 17.55 -4.64
C GLU A 144 -3.03 16.57 -3.52
N LEU A 145 -2.58 15.32 -3.58
CA LEU A 145 -2.83 14.35 -2.51
C LEU A 145 -2.18 14.78 -1.18
N VAL A 146 -0.95 15.32 -1.20
CA VAL A 146 -0.31 15.83 0.02
C VAL A 146 -1.14 16.94 0.65
N GLU A 147 -1.67 17.87 -0.14
CA GLU A 147 -2.55 18.93 0.34
C GLU A 147 -3.84 18.35 0.95
N LEU A 148 -4.54 17.47 0.22
CA LEU A 148 -5.76 16.83 0.68
C LEU A 148 -5.56 16.04 1.98
N LEU A 149 -4.50 15.23 2.06
CA LEU A 149 -4.21 14.40 3.23
C LEU A 149 -3.92 15.25 4.47
N ASN A 150 -3.26 16.40 4.32
CA ASN A 150 -2.99 17.33 5.41
C ASN A 150 -4.24 18.07 5.91
N GLU A 151 -5.29 18.17 5.10
CA GLU A 151 -6.58 18.77 5.48
C GLU A 151 -7.51 17.78 6.20
N ARG A 152 -7.21 16.49 6.13
CA ARG A 152 -8.02 15.43 6.75
C ARG A 152 -7.74 15.31 8.25
N THR A 153 -8.74 14.81 8.97
CA THR A 153 -8.62 14.47 10.39
C THR A 153 -9.29 13.12 10.61
N PRO A 154 -8.52 12.09 11.00
CA PRO A 154 -9.07 10.75 11.22
C PRO A 154 -10.10 10.78 12.34
N THR A 155 -11.35 10.52 11.99
CA THR A 155 -12.51 10.61 12.90
C THR A 155 -13.58 9.57 12.60
N ALA A 156 -13.39 8.76 11.56
CA ALA A 156 -14.38 7.78 11.15
C ALA A 156 -14.43 6.61 12.14
N GLN A 157 -15.57 5.94 12.18
CA GLN A 157 -15.60 4.52 12.56
C GLN A 157 -15.17 3.70 11.35
N THR A 158 -14.61 2.51 11.57
CA THR A 158 -14.17 1.66 10.47
C THR A 158 -15.05 0.44 10.29
N ASP A 159 -15.50 0.24 9.05
CA ASP A 159 -16.10 -1.00 8.57
C ASP A 159 -15.22 -1.55 7.45
N PHE A 160 -14.26 -2.40 7.82
CA PHE A 160 -13.32 -2.99 6.87
C PHE A 160 -14.03 -3.80 5.78
N VAL A 161 -15.08 -4.56 6.15
CA VAL A 161 -15.76 -5.46 5.20
C VAL A 161 -16.48 -4.63 4.14
N THR A 162 -17.34 -3.71 4.56
CA THR A 162 -18.11 -2.87 3.63
C THR A 162 -17.17 -2.01 2.77
N SER A 163 -16.21 -1.34 3.38
CA SER A 163 -15.30 -0.44 2.64
C SER A 163 -14.41 -1.18 1.63
N PHE A 164 -13.93 -2.38 1.95
CA PHE A 164 -13.10 -3.16 1.03
C PHE A 164 -13.93 -3.77 -0.09
N GLU A 165 -15.14 -4.26 0.18
CA GLU A 165 -16.07 -4.74 -0.85
C GLU A 165 -16.43 -3.64 -1.85
N GLU A 166 -16.82 -2.46 -1.35
CA GLU A 166 -17.15 -1.29 -2.18
C GLU A 166 -15.96 -0.86 -3.04
N TYR A 167 -14.77 -0.79 -2.45
CA TYR A 167 -13.58 -0.39 -3.19
C TYR A 167 -13.14 -1.44 -4.21
N ALA A 168 -13.15 -2.73 -3.84
CA ALA A 168 -12.79 -3.84 -4.72
C ALA A 168 -13.63 -3.85 -6.01
N ALA A 169 -14.91 -3.48 -5.92
CA ALA A 169 -15.80 -3.37 -7.08
C ALA A 169 -15.34 -2.32 -8.12
N THR A 170 -14.49 -1.37 -7.72
CA THR A 170 -13.90 -0.35 -8.60
C THR A 170 -12.60 -0.80 -9.29
N ILE A 171 -12.02 -1.92 -8.86
CA ILE A 171 -10.80 -2.46 -9.43
C ILE A 171 -11.16 -3.44 -10.55
N HIS A 172 -10.69 -3.15 -11.77
CA HIS A 172 -11.04 -3.94 -12.96
C HIS A 172 -9.87 -4.76 -13.52
N THR A 173 -8.68 -4.61 -12.93
CA THR A 173 -7.44 -5.24 -13.38
C THR A 173 -6.71 -5.87 -12.21
N LYS A 174 -5.87 -6.87 -12.47
CA LYS A 174 -4.94 -7.34 -11.45
C LYS A 174 -3.96 -6.22 -11.09
N SER A 175 -3.95 -5.90 -9.81
CA SER A 175 -3.28 -4.72 -9.26
C SER A 175 -2.50 -5.10 -8.00
N LEU A 176 -1.66 -4.18 -7.54
CA LEU A 176 -1.15 -4.20 -6.17
C LEU A 176 -2.05 -3.31 -5.31
N VAL A 177 -2.46 -3.79 -4.14
CA VAL A 177 -3.26 -3.04 -3.19
C VAL A 177 -2.49 -2.95 -1.87
N LEU A 178 -2.13 -1.73 -1.49
CA LEU A 178 -1.56 -1.40 -0.19
C LEU A 178 -2.69 -0.98 0.75
N VAL A 179 -2.87 -1.70 1.84
CA VAL A 179 -3.72 -1.31 2.96
C VAL A 179 -2.82 -0.78 4.07
N ALA A 180 -3.04 0.46 4.54
CA ALA A 180 -2.31 1.05 5.65
C ALA A 180 -3.28 1.38 6.79
N SER A 181 -3.21 0.60 7.87
CA SER A 181 -4.14 0.61 9.00
C SER A 181 -3.41 0.13 10.26
N ASP A 182 -3.93 0.44 11.45
CA ASP A 182 -3.45 -0.19 12.69
C ASP A 182 -3.99 -1.62 12.90
N CYS A 183 -4.98 -2.03 12.09
CA CYS A 183 -5.64 -3.33 12.13
C CYS A 183 -6.17 -3.70 13.52
N LEU A 184 -6.56 -2.72 14.34
CA LEU A 184 -7.07 -2.94 15.71
C LEU A 184 -8.55 -3.35 15.73
N THR A 185 -8.89 -4.41 14.98
CA THR A 185 -10.23 -5.02 14.92
C THR A 185 -10.15 -6.53 15.13
N ASP A 186 -11.28 -7.21 15.28
CA ASP A 186 -11.29 -8.67 15.36
C ASP A 186 -10.54 -9.29 14.15
N PRO A 187 -9.47 -10.10 14.37
CA PRO A 187 -8.67 -10.63 13.28
C PRO A 187 -9.48 -11.41 12.23
N ALA A 188 -10.51 -12.15 12.65
CA ALA A 188 -11.34 -12.92 11.72
C ALA A 188 -12.19 -11.99 10.83
N VAL A 189 -12.68 -10.87 11.39
CA VAL A 189 -13.40 -9.84 10.63
C VAL A 189 -12.47 -9.13 9.66
N PHE A 190 -11.23 -8.84 10.07
CA PHE A 190 -10.23 -8.29 9.17
C PHE A 190 -9.90 -9.27 8.03
N GLY A 191 -9.75 -10.56 8.34
CA GLY A 191 -9.61 -11.62 7.35
C GLY A 191 -10.76 -11.63 6.34
N GLU A 192 -12.01 -11.63 6.81
CA GLU A 192 -13.19 -11.55 5.94
C GLU A 192 -13.14 -10.34 5.00
N ALA A 193 -12.74 -9.16 5.49
CA ALA A 193 -12.59 -7.99 4.64
C ALA A 193 -11.53 -8.17 3.53
N LEU A 194 -10.42 -8.84 3.85
CA LEU A 194 -9.36 -9.12 2.86
C LEU A 194 -9.82 -10.05 1.73
N ASP A 195 -10.84 -10.89 1.95
CA ASP A 195 -11.37 -11.78 0.90
C ASP A 195 -11.87 -11.00 -0.32
N ALA A 196 -12.42 -9.78 -0.13
CA ALA A 196 -12.84 -8.90 -1.21
C ALA A 196 -11.67 -8.48 -2.13
N LEU A 197 -10.46 -8.41 -1.58
CA LEU A 197 -9.26 -7.94 -2.28
C LEU A 197 -8.32 -9.08 -2.70
N ALA A 198 -8.59 -10.34 -2.30
CA ALA A 198 -7.69 -11.49 -2.45
C ALA A 198 -7.32 -11.86 -3.90
N THR A 199 -7.99 -11.29 -4.91
CA THR A 199 -7.63 -11.47 -6.33
C THR A 199 -6.45 -10.59 -6.77
N HIS A 200 -6.00 -9.68 -5.90
CA HIS A 200 -4.91 -8.72 -6.11
C HIS A 200 -3.68 -9.10 -5.27
N HIS A 201 -2.52 -8.51 -5.57
CA HIS A 201 -1.38 -8.62 -4.67
C HIS A 201 -1.60 -7.68 -3.49
N LEU A 202 -1.75 -8.24 -2.31
CA LEU A 202 -2.10 -7.49 -1.10
C LEU A 202 -0.87 -7.28 -0.23
N VAL A 203 -0.62 -6.03 0.13
CA VAL A 203 0.34 -5.64 1.15
C VAL A 203 -0.43 -4.90 2.24
N VAL A 204 -0.31 -5.36 3.49
CA VAL A 204 -0.93 -4.74 4.65
C VAL A 204 0.18 -4.17 5.54
N ALA A 205 0.26 -2.85 5.63
CA ALA A 205 1.12 -2.15 6.57
C ALA A 205 0.35 -1.95 7.88
N GLY A 206 0.70 -2.74 8.89
CA GLY A 206 0.12 -2.65 10.25
C GLY A 206 0.82 -1.58 11.07
N VAL A 207 0.25 -0.38 11.15
CA VAL A 207 0.89 0.82 11.71
C VAL A 207 0.54 0.99 13.18
N LEU A 208 1.54 0.86 14.06
CA LEU A 208 1.42 1.08 15.49
C LEU A 208 2.49 2.05 15.99
N THR A 209 2.20 2.76 17.07
CA THR A 209 3.16 3.68 17.70
C THR A 209 4.02 2.98 18.77
N PRO A 210 5.19 3.55 19.12
CA PRO A 210 5.99 3.06 20.26
C PRO A 210 5.21 3.08 21.59
N ASP A 211 4.33 4.07 21.77
CA ASP A 211 3.52 4.19 23.00
C ASP A 211 2.40 3.14 23.03
N GLU A 212 1.87 2.69 21.89
CA GLU A 212 0.99 1.51 21.84
C GLU A 212 1.75 0.22 22.18
N TRP A 213 2.99 0.04 21.75
CA TRP A 213 3.79 -1.12 22.18
C TRP A 213 4.20 -1.05 23.66
N ASN A 214 4.45 0.17 24.15
CA ASN A 214 4.89 0.40 25.51
C ASN A 214 4.27 1.67 26.10
N PRO A 215 3.03 1.59 26.62
CA PRO A 215 2.33 2.78 27.10
C PRO A 215 3.07 3.44 28.25
N SER A 216 3.40 4.72 28.14
CA SER A 216 4.12 5.47 29.18
C SER A 216 3.34 5.61 30.51
N ALA A 217 2.03 5.38 30.49
CA ALA A 217 1.16 5.39 31.68
C ALA A 217 1.68 4.52 32.83
N ALA A 218 1.42 4.91 34.09
CA ALA A 218 1.81 4.14 35.27
C ALA A 218 0.95 4.48 36.49
N GLY A 219 0.75 3.49 37.38
CA GLY A 219 -0.02 3.68 38.61
C GLY A 219 -1.52 3.83 38.35
N ASP A 220 -2.23 4.58 39.19
CA ASP A 220 -3.68 4.81 39.00
C ASP A 220 -3.91 5.64 37.73
N THR A 221 -4.37 4.95 36.69
CA THR A 221 -4.51 5.49 35.34
C THR A 221 -5.96 5.38 34.88
N ARG A 222 -6.41 6.38 34.13
CA ARG A 222 -7.65 6.33 33.37
C ARG A 222 -7.31 6.22 31.89
N PHE A 223 -7.65 5.10 31.27
CA PHE A 223 -7.63 4.92 29.83
C PHE A 223 -8.97 5.35 29.26
N GLU A 224 -8.93 6.01 28.11
CA GLU A 224 -10.09 6.46 27.36
C GLU A 224 -10.03 5.75 26.01
N ASP A 225 -11.15 5.18 25.59
CA ASP A 225 -11.26 4.57 24.28
C ASP A 225 -11.35 5.70 23.22
N VAL A 226 -10.65 5.52 22.10
CA VAL A 226 -10.56 6.51 21.02
C VAL A 226 -11.81 6.48 20.16
N GLU A 227 -12.49 5.33 20.08
CA GLU A 227 -13.66 5.13 19.22
C GLU A 227 -14.99 5.12 19.99
N SER A 228 -14.92 4.98 21.31
CA SER A 228 -16.10 4.92 22.16
C SER A 228 -15.94 5.76 23.42
N PRO A 229 -17.04 6.21 24.06
CA PRO A 229 -16.97 6.99 25.30
C PRO A 229 -16.55 6.14 26.53
N GLN A 230 -16.08 4.90 26.32
CA GLN A 230 -15.69 4.01 27.40
C GLN A 230 -14.42 4.50 28.09
N GLN A 231 -14.38 4.30 29.41
CA GLN A 231 -13.22 4.63 30.23
C GLN A 231 -12.87 3.45 31.12
N LEU A 232 -11.58 3.10 31.18
CA LEU A 232 -11.05 2.09 32.07
C LEU A 232 -10.17 2.75 33.13
N ARG A 233 -10.65 2.77 34.38
CA ARG A 233 -9.85 3.19 35.53
C ARG A 233 -9.23 1.96 36.19
N THR A 234 -7.90 1.90 36.23
CA THR A 234 -7.19 0.75 36.77
C THR A 234 -5.79 1.14 37.24
N TYR A 235 -5.20 0.31 38.11
CA TYR A 235 -3.80 0.43 38.46
C TYR A 235 -2.94 -0.21 37.36
N PHE A 236 -2.29 0.62 36.56
CA PHE A 236 -1.41 0.20 35.46
C PHE A 236 0.01 -0.06 35.97
N GLY A 237 0.16 -1.20 36.65
CA GLY A 237 1.45 -1.73 37.10
C GLY A 237 2.12 -2.68 36.08
N SER A 238 3.30 -3.19 36.42
CA SER A 238 4.10 -4.09 35.57
C SER A 238 3.32 -5.32 35.05
N ARG A 239 2.50 -5.95 35.92
CA ARG A 239 1.70 -7.12 35.53
C ARG A 239 0.67 -6.81 34.45
N LEU A 240 -0.04 -5.70 34.56
CA LEU A 240 -1.06 -5.32 33.56
C LEU A 240 -0.39 -4.85 32.27
N ARG A 241 0.72 -4.12 32.35
CA ARG A 241 1.54 -3.74 31.20
C ARG A 241 2.03 -4.96 30.41
N ASN A 242 2.56 -5.98 31.09
CA ASN A 242 3.01 -7.20 30.43
C ASN A 242 1.85 -7.95 29.76
N ARG A 243 0.72 -8.09 30.46
CA ARG A 243 -0.49 -8.71 29.88
C ARG A 243 -1.02 -7.95 28.66
N TYR A 244 -0.96 -6.62 28.70
CA TYR A 244 -1.37 -5.78 27.57
C TYR A 244 -0.46 -6.04 26.35
N ARG A 245 0.86 -6.02 26.54
CA ARG A 245 1.83 -6.34 25.47
C ARG A 245 1.65 -7.74 24.90
N GLU A 246 1.43 -8.73 25.76
CA GLU A 246 1.14 -10.11 25.34
C GLU A 246 -0.12 -10.17 24.48
N ARG A 247 -1.18 -9.45 24.86
CA ARG A 247 -2.42 -9.38 24.07
C ARG A 247 -2.21 -8.68 22.73
N LEU A 248 -1.50 -7.55 22.70
CA LEU A 248 -1.22 -6.82 21.46
C LEU A 248 -0.34 -7.65 20.52
N SER A 249 0.70 -8.30 21.05
CA SER A 249 1.55 -9.20 20.25
C SER A 249 0.78 -10.40 19.70
N ALA A 250 -0.11 -11.00 20.49
CA ALA A 250 -0.97 -12.08 20.03
C ALA A 250 -1.96 -11.61 18.95
N HIS A 251 -2.50 -10.39 19.10
CA HIS A 251 -3.38 -9.77 18.12
C HIS A 251 -2.69 -9.53 16.78
N VAL A 252 -1.52 -8.89 16.80
CA VAL A 252 -0.70 -8.64 15.60
C VAL A 252 -0.33 -9.95 14.91
N THR A 253 -0.02 -11.00 15.68
CA THR A 253 0.25 -12.33 15.12
C THR A 253 -0.99 -12.91 14.43
N ALA A 254 -2.16 -12.82 15.07
CA ALA A 254 -3.41 -13.32 14.47
C ALA A 254 -3.78 -12.55 13.19
N VAL A 255 -3.59 -11.24 13.14
CA VAL A 255 -3.77 -10.44 11.91
C VAL A 255 -2.80 -10.88 10.82
N ALA A 256 -1.53 -11.13 11.17
CA ALA A 256 -0.54 -11.62 10.23
C ALA A 256 -0.90 -13.00 9.67
N ASP A 257 -1.40 -13.90 10.52
CA ASP A 257 -1.88 -15.23 10.11
C ASP A 257 -3.06 -15.12 9.13
N GLU A 258 -4.05 -14.27 9.43
CA GLU A 258 -5.22 -14.03 8.55
C GLU A 258 -4.83 -13.42 7.20
N CYS A 259 -3.81 -12.54 7.18
CA CYS A 259 -3.20 -12.03 5.94
C CYS A 259 -2.53 -13.17 5.16
N GLN A 260 -1.69 -13.97 5.83
CA GLN A 260 -0.91 -15.03 5.21
C GLN A 260 -1.79 -16.11 4.59
N ASP A 261 -2.87 -16.50 5.28
CA ASP A 261 -3.84 -17.50 4.80
C ASP A 261 -4.51 -17.07 3.48
N ARG A 262 -4.54 -15.76 3.20
CA ARG A 262 -5.09 -15.16 1.97
C ARG A 262 -4.02 -14.76 0.96
N GLY A 263 -2.75 -15.08 1.23
CA GLY A 263 -1.63 -14.71 0.37
C GLY A 263 -1.28 -13.22 0.40
N ALA A 264 -1.78 -12.48 1.39
CA ALA A 264 -1.39 -11.09 1.65
C ALA A 264 -0.09 -11.04 2.46
N VAL A 265 0.75 -10.06 2.16
CA VAL A 265 1.97 -9.78 2.93
C VAL A 265 1.63 -8.81 4.04
N TYR A 266 1.82 -9.22 5.29
CA TYR A 266 1.67 -8.35 6.44
C TYR A 266 3.03 -7.81 6.90
N VAL A 267 3.15 -6.48 6.96
CA VAL A 267 4.36 -5.80 7.42
C VAL A 267 4.03 -4.97 8.66
N PRO A 268 4.50 -5.36 9.86
CA PRO A 268 4.31 -4.56 11.06
C PRO A 268 5.24 -3.34 11.03
N ILE A 269 4.66 -2.18 11.28
CA ILE A 269 5.31 -0.87 11.25
C ILE A 269 5.23 -0.25 12.63
N ASP A 270 6.39 0.14 13.16
CA ASP A 270 6.51 1.00 14.33
C ASP A 270 6.79 2.43 13.85
N THR A 271 5.93 3.39 14.18
CA THR A 271 6.11 4.79 13.76
C THR A 271 7.32 5.47 14.40
N GLY A 272 7.95 4.83 15.38
CA GLY A 272 9.23 5.27 15.94
C GLY A 272 10.46 4.84 15.14
N ASP A 273 10.31 3.95 14.16
CA ASP A 273 11.40 3.53 13.26
C ASP A 273 11.75 4.64 12.25
N GLU A 274 12.94 4.54 11.65
CA GLU A 274 13.30 5.41 10.53
C GLU A 274 12.37 5.14 9.34
N PHE A 275 11.74 6.20 8.82
CA PHE A 275 10.71 6.08 7.79
C PHE A 275 11.17 5.27 6.58
N PHE A 276 12.35 5.55 6.02
CA PHE A 276 12.82 4.86 4.81
C PHE A 276 13.21 3.40 5.02
N ASP A 277 13.52 2.99 6.26
CA ASP A 277 13.73 1.60 6.61
C ASP A 277 12.40 0.85 6.64
N SER A 278 11.39 1.43 7.30
CA SER A 278 10.02 0.93 7.27
C SER A 278 9.45 0.86 5.85
N PHE A 279 9.58 1.94 5.08
CA PHE A 279 9.13 2.01 3.69
C PHE A 279 9.81 0.96 2.83
N THR A 280 11.13 0.73 3.02
CA THR A 280 11.83 -0.32 2.29
C THR A 280 11.19 -1.69 2.56
N ARG A 281 10.88 -2.03 3.82
CA ARG A 281 10.26 -3.31 4.18
C ARG A 281 8.91 -3.49 3.48
N VAL A 282 8.03 -2.49 3.57
CA VAL A 282 6.70 -2.53 2.92
C VAL A 282 6.81 -2.61 1.40
N TRP A 283 7.81 -1.97 0.80
CA TRP A 283 7.98 -1.94 -0.65
C TRP A 283 8.62 -3.21 -1.23
N THR A 284 9.38 -3.97 -0.43
CA THR A 284 10.12 -5.15 -0.92
C THR A 284 9.48 -6.48 -0.59
N ASP A 285 8.72 -6.57 0.48
CA ASP A 285 8.07 -7.81 0.94
C ASP A 285 6.74 -8.02 0.20
#